data_AF-A0A7J4V8M1-F1
#
_entry.id   AF-A0A7J4V8M1-F1
#
_cell.length_a   1.000
_cell.length_b   1.000
_cell.length_c   1.000
_cell.angle_alpha   90.00
_cell.angle_beta   90.00
_cell.angle_gamma   90.00
#
_symmetry.space_group_name_H-M   'P 1'
#
loop_
_entity.id
_entity.type
_entity.pdbx_description
1 polymer ?
#
loop_
_entity_poly.entity_id
_entity_poly.type
_entity_poly.pdbx_seq_one_letter_code
_entity_poly.pdbx_strand_id
1 'polypeptide(L)'
;MMKKRSSLSSVITVLFLSFTLGWSALQAQNTEVDYYQNAYKLYGNALRTALHNIIKGHTVISYDGLYTAFPSTDSRPGTNNVWDIYSDRPGGTPAYLYIHGLKKCGNYSGEGDCYNREHSWPDSWLGSTNPARSDLFHMYPTDGYVNNRRSNYPFGTVATATWTSSNGSKVGSCSFPGYTSTVFEPIDAYKGDLARSMMYMSVRYYLEDNGFSTSPATNKSNLLPWYANLLYSWHIKDTVSTKEINRNNAIFVYQKNRNPFIDHPEFAAEIWQTEMKPQVVKVLPETNAVVIDLSRYIDSTVAVDPVNFVCSNGVGSPVSVEWGVGNDVSKLRLGFSLLAGGTQYSLLISGLKSINGILMNDTTVSFVTSGTTGVQEDESSVAGYRLDQNFPNPFNPSTVINYRIPANVHVSLKVFDSTGNEVAELVDEVKDAGSYSAGFNGELLSSGVYF
;
A
#
# COMPACT_ATOMS: atom_id res chain seq x y z
N MET A 1 -21.96 -93.61 -28.09
CA MET A 1 -23.41 -93.81 -28.28
C MET A 1 -24.08 -92.44 -28.22
N MET A 2 -24.71 -91.99 -29.31
CA MET A 2 -25.27 -90.64 -29.51
C MET A 2 -26.46 -90.33 -28.60
N LYS A 3 -26.61 -89.05 -28.21
CA LYS A 3 -27.85 -88.28 -27.93
C LYS A 3 -27.41 -86.92 -27.35
N LYS A 4 -28.03 -85.77 -27.56
CA LYS A 4 -29.02 -85.18 -28.48
C LYS A 4 -28.99 -83.67 -28.12
N ARG A 5 -29.43 -82.83 -29.06
CA ARG A 5 -29.47 -81.35 -29.06
C ARG A 5 -30.29 -80.70 -27.91
N SER A 6 -30.20 -79.36 -27.89
CA SER A 6 -31.19 -78.30 -27.55
C SER A 6 -30.94 -77.60 -26.20
N SER A 7 -30.51 -76.34 -26.15
CA SER A 7 -31.16 -75.05 -26.50
C SER A 7 -32.22 -74.58 -25.49
N LEU A 8 -32.03 -73.33 -25.02
CA LEU A 8 -32.99 -72.39 -24.40
C LEU A 8 -33.80 -72.93 -23.19
N SER A 9 -33.97 -72.21 -22.08
CA SER A 9 -34.59 -70.89 -22.03
C SER A 9 -34.75 -70.44 -20.56
N SER A 10 -35.07 -69.15 -20.36
CA SER A 10 -36.00 -68.63 -19.32
C SER A 10 -35.38 -68.40 -17.92
N VAL A 11 -35.47 -67.24 -17.23
CA VAL A 11 -36.24 -65.97 -17.30
C VAL A 11 -35.43 -64.94 -16.47
N ILE A 12 -35.41 -63.61 -16.68
CA ILE A 12 -36.28 -62.58 -16.03
C ILE A 12 -35.86 -61.17 -16.54
N THR A 13 -36.72 -60.58 -17.36
CA THR A 13 -37.44 -59.27 -17.26
C THR A 13 -36.85 -58.07 -16.44
N VAL A 14 -36.49 -57.02 -17.22
CA VAL A 14 -36.86 -55.56 -17.12
C VAL A 14 -36.21 -54.65 -16.06
N LEU A 15 -35.51 -53.58 -16.50
CA LEU A 15 -36.04 -52.19 -16.59
C LEU A 15 -35.02 -51.24 -17.27
N PHE A 16 -35.51 -50.42 -18.20
CA PHE A 16 -34.78 -49.32 -18.85
C PHE A 16 -34.67 -48.12 -17.90
N LEU A 17 -33.47 -47.52 -17.79
CA LEU A 17 -33.32 -46.14 -17.37
C LEU A 17 -32.41 -45.40 -18.36
N SER A 18 -32.99 -44.36 -18.98
CA SER A 18 -32.33 -43.37 -19.81
C SER A 18 -31.37 -42.50 -18.98
N PHE A 19 -30.12 -42.34 -19.42
CA PHE A 19 -29.22 -41.29 -18.94
C PHE A 19 -29.14 -40.18 -19.97
N THR A 20 -29.85 -39.07 -19.71
CA THR A 20 -29.52 -37.76 -20.28
C THR A 20 -28.49 -37.09 -19.37
N LEU A 21 -27.23 -37.05 -19.78
CA LEU A 21 -26.20 -36.23 -19.14
C LEU A 21 -26.12 -34.89 -19.85
N GLY A 22 -27.00 -33.98 -19.44
CA GLY A 22 -26.83 -32.54 -19.62
C GLY A 22 -26.76 -31.89 -18.25
N TRP A 23 -25.56 -31.53 -17.80
CA TRP A 23 -25.40 -30.46 -16.82
C TRP A 23 -23.98 -29.89 -16.94
N SER A 24 -23.84 -28.87 -17.79
CA SER A 24 -22.80 -27.87 -17.63
C SER A 24 -23.12 -27.08 -16.37
N ALA A 25 -22.58 -27.49 -15.23
CA ALA A 25 -22.45 -26.60 -14.09
C ALA A 25 -21.35 -25.59 -14.45
N LEU A 26 -21.74 -24.38 -14.81
CA LEU A 26 -20.86 -23.23 -14.59
C LEU A 26 -20.48 -23.28 -13.10
N GLN A 27 -19.22 -23.61 -12.83
CA GLN A 27 -18.63 -23.23 -11.56
C GLN A 27 -18.63 -21.70 -11.56
N ALA A 28 -19.58 -21.10 -10.83
CA ALA A 28 -19.43 -19.73 -10.40
C ALA A 28 -18.15 -19.71 -9.56
N GLN A 29 -17.07 -19.21 -10.17
CA GLN A 29 -15.85 -18.87 -9.47
C GLN A 29 -16.24 -17.80 -8.47
N ASN A 30 -16.41 -18.19 -7.21
CA ASN A 30 -16.68 -17.27 -6.12
C ASN A 30 -15.39 -16.47 -5.93
N THR A 31 -15.21 -15.39 -6.71
CA THR A 31 -14.14 -14.43 -6.48
C THR A 31 -14.50 -13.75 -5.17
N GLU A 32 -13.91 -14.21 -4.07
CA GLU A 32 -13.93 -13.48 -2.81
C GLU A 32 -13.48 -12.05 -3.14
N VAL A 33 -14.41 -11.10 -3.01
CA VAL A 33 -14.13 -9.69 -3.26
C VAL A 33 -13.10 -9.29 -2.22
N ASP A 34 -11.93 -8.85 -2.68
CA ASP A 34 -10.87 -8.37 -1.81
C ASP A 34 -11.44 -7.30 -0.85
N TYR A 35 -11.28 -7.52 0.45
CA TYR A 35 -11.83 -6.67 1.50
C TYR A 35 -11.43 -5.20 1.34
N TYR A 36 -10.28 -4.93 0.74
CA TYR A 36 -9.74 -3.58 0.52
C TYR A 36 -9.78 -3.12 -0.94
N GLN A 37 -10.49 -3.81 -1.84
CA GLN A 37 -10.51 -3.48 -3.28
C GLN A 37 -10.80 -2.00 -3.55
N ASN A 38 -11.74 -1.41 -2.82
CA ASN A 38 -12.16 -0.01 -3.00
C ASN A 38 -11.18 1.01 -2.41
N ALA A 39 -10.14 0.56 -1.69
CA ALA A 39 -9.08 1.42 -1.16
C ALA A 39 -7.87 1.50 -2.09
N TYR A 40 -7.70 0.52 -2.99
CA TYR A 40 -6.53 0.48 -3.85
C TYR A 40 -6.44 1.66 -4.80
N LYS A 41 -5.21 2.16 -4.95
CA LYS A 41 -4.90 3.36 -5.75
C LYS A 41 -5.69 4.59 -5.30
N LEU A 42 -6.09 4.66 -4.04
CA LEU A 42 -6.58 5.88 -3.42
C LEU A 42 -5.54 6.36 -2.42
N TYR A 43 -5.54 7.66 -2.14
CA TYR A 43 -4.58 8.29 -1.24
C TYR A 43 -5.33 9.33 -0.41
N GLY A 44 -4.67 9.93 0.58
CA GLY A 44 -5.23 11.01 1.38
C GLY A 44 -6.66 10.74 1.89
N ASN A 45 -7.58 11.66 1.64
CA ASN A 45 -8.95 11.74 2.12
C ASN A 45 -9.83 10.84 1.28
N ALA A 46 -9.49 10.63 0.01
CA ALA A 46 -10.15 9.63 -0.83
C ALA A 46 -9.92 8.22 -0.23
N LEU A 47 -8.68 7.88 0.08
CA LEU A 47 -8.33 6.64 0.77
C LEU A 47 -8.95 6.57 2.16
N ARG A 48 -8.82 7.65 2.95
CA ARG A 48 -9.42 7.71 4.29
C ARG A 48 -10.93 7.51 4.24
N THR A 49 -11.63 8.10 3.28
CA THR A 49 -13.08 7.93 3.07
C THR A 49 -13.41 6.51 2.62
N ALA A 50 -12.63 5.94 1.70
CA ALA A 50 -12.82 4.57 1.25
C ALA A 50 -12.62 3.56 2.39
N LEU A 51 -11.52 3.68 3.14
CA LEU A 51 -11.25 2.85 4.31
C LEU A 51 -12.32 3.02 5.39
N HIS A 52 -12.75 4.25 5.67
CA HIS A 52 -13.89 4.52 6.54
C HIS A 52 -15.12 3.73 6.09
N ASN A 53 -15.49 3.82 4.80
CA ASN A 53 -16.64 3.12 4.25
C ASN A 53 -16.51 1.60 4.29
N ILE A 54 -15.30 1.05 4.18
CA ILE A 54 -15.02 -0.39 4.29
C ILE A 54 -15.20 -0.86 5.74
N ILE A 55 -14.68 -0.10 6.72
CA ILE A 55 -14.60 -0.55 8.11
C ILE A 55 -15.74 -0.01 9.00
N LYS A 56 -16.64 0.81 8.45
CA LYS A 56 -17.81 1.34 9.18
C LYS A 56 -18.90 0.32 9.40
N GLY A 57 -19.81 0.63 10.32
CA GLY A 57 -20.95 -0.24 10.62
C GLY A 57 -20.55 -1.58 11.25
N HIS A 58 -19.41 -1.61 11.94
CA HIS A 58 -18.96 -2.79 12.68
C HIS A 58 -19.99 -3.23 13.73
N THR A 59 -19.99 -4.52 14.04
CA THR A 59 -20.80 -5.08 15.12
C THR A 59 -20.31 -4.51 16.44
N VAL A 60 -21.25 -3.98 17.22
CA VAL A 60 -20.98 -3.30 18.50
C VAL A 60 -21.00 -4.32 19.63
N ILE A 61 -19.94 -4.33 20.42
CA ILE A 61 -19.87 -5.09 21.67
C ILE A 61 -20.23 -4.14 22.81
N SER A 62 -20.95 -4.62 23.82
CA SER A 62 -21.21 -3.81 25.00
C SER A 62 -19.92 -3.50 25.77
N TYR A 63 -19.90 -2.41 26.52
CA TYR A 63 -18.73 -2.02 27.29
C TYR A 63 -18.29 -3.08 28.32
N ASP A 64 -19.23 -3.83 28.88
CA ASP A 64 -18.91 -4.98 29.74
C ASP A 64 -18.57 -6.25 28.95
N GLY A 65 -19.10 -6.38 27.73
CA GLY A 65 -18.76 -7.45 26.79
C GLY A 65 -17.28 -7.47 26.39
N LEU A 66 -16.56 -6.34 26.51
CA LEU A 66 -15.11 -6.27 26.31
C LEU A 66 -14.34 -7.33 27.11
N TYR A 67 -14.72 -7.58 28.36
CA TYR A 67 -14.08 -8.61 29.19
C TYR A 67 -14.30 -10.04 28.69
N THR A 68 -15.30 -10.26 27.85
CA THR A 68 -15.55 -11.55 27.20
C THR A 68 -14.73 -11.71 25.92
N ALA A 69 -14.36 -10.59 25.26
CA ALA A 69 -13.52 -10.60 24.07
C ALA A 69 -12.03 -10.71 24.40
N PHE A 70 -11.55 -10.03 25.45
CA PHE A 70 -10.13 -9.98 25.84
C PHE A 70 -9.42 -11.33 25.97
N PRO A 71 -10.03 -12.42 26.46
CA PRO A 71 -9.38 -13.74 26.46
C PRO A 71 -8.96 -14.24 25.08
N SER A 72 -9.62 -13.79 24.01
CA SER A 72 -9.29 -14.17 22.63
C SER A 72 -8.43 -13.13 21.91
N THR A 73 -8.53 -11.85 22.28
CA THR A 73 -7.85 -10.74 21.60
C THR A 73 -6.53 -10.34 22.26
N ASP A 74 -6.40 -10.55 23.57
CA ASP A 74 -5.34 -9.97 24.41
C ASP A 74 -4.83 -10.99 25.46
N SER A 75 -4.63 -12.24 25.06
CA SER A 75 -4.01 -13.29 25.88
C SER A 75 -2.58 -13.57 25.45
N ARG A 76 -1.67 -13.72 26.42
CA ARG A 76 -0.32 -14.19 26.13
C ARG A 76 -0.34 -15.59 25.52
N PRO A 77 0.53 -15.90 24.53
CA PRO A 77 0.43 -17.14 23.76
C PRO A 77 0.48 -18.37 24.67
N GLY A 78 -0.46 -19.29 24.50
CA GLY A 78 -0.53 -20.54 25.27
C GLY A 78 -0.93 -20.39 26.74
N THR A 79 -1.45 -19.24 27.16
CA THR A 79 -1.87 -19.00 28.56
C THR A 79 -3.23 -18.32 28.63
N ASN A 80 -3.80 -18.23 29.84
CA ASN A 80 -4.96 -17.38 30.13
C ASN A 80 -4.56 -16.04 30.79
N ASN A 81 -3.29 -15.65 30.67
CA ASN A 81 -2.79 -14.41 31.23
C ASN A 81 -3.06 -13.25 30.28
N VAL A 82 -3.49 -12.12 30.83
CA VAL A 82 -3.70 -10.86 30.11
C VAL A 82 -2.37 -10.43 29.48
N TRP A 83 -2.41 -10.09 28.20
CA TRP A 83 -1.29 -9.44 27.50
C TRP A 83 -1.34 -7.92 27.69
N ASP A 84 -1.14 -7.52 28.94
CA ASP A 84 -1.16 -6.12 29.35
C ASP A 84 0.08 -5.37 28.83
N ILE A 85 -0.16 -4.42 27.92
CA ILE A 85 0.88 -3.61 27.29
C ILE A 85 1.60 -2.66 28.27
N TYR A 86 1.03 -2.42 29.45
CA TYR A 86 1.61 -1.54 30.49
C TYR A 86 2.43 -2.28 31.54
N SER A 87 2.40 -3.61 31.57
CA SER A 87 3.27 -4.44 32.43
C SER A 87 4.20 -5.35 31.63
N ASP A 88 3.90 -5.61 30.36
CA ASP A 88 4.72 -6.49 29.55
C ASP A 88 6.13 -5.94 29.30
N ARG A 89 7.09 -6.87 29.29
CA ARG A 89 8.50 -6.65 28.99
C ARG A 89 8.91 -7.66 27.91
N PRO A 90 8.86 -7.30 26.62
CA PRO A 90 9.20 -8.21 25.53
C PRO A 90 10.57 -8.85 25.70
N GLY A 91 10.64 -10.18 25.57
CA GLY A 91 11.87 -10.96 25.82
C GLY A 91 12.28 -11.07 27.30
N GLY A 92 11.52 -10.46 28.21
CA GLY A 92 11.76 -10.47 29.65
C GLY A 92 10.59 -11.02 30.45
N THR A 93 10.71 -10.93 31.78
CA THR A 93 9.64 -11.30 32.72
C THR A 93 8.94 -10.03 33.22
N PRO A 94 7.62 -9.89 33.02
CA PRO A 94 6.82 -8.82 33.62
C PRO A 94 6.93 -8.81 35.14
N ALA A 95 6.80 -7.63 35.77
CA ALA A 95 6.82 -7.53 37.23
C ALA A 95 5.62 -8.24 37.89
N TYR A 96 4.51 -8.34 37.16
CA TYR A 96 3.27 -9.00 37.57
C TYR A 96 2.50 -9.45 36.33
N LEU A 97 1.54 -10.35 36.54
CA LEU A 97 0.64 -10.86 35.50
C LEU A 97 -0.79 -10.90 36.04
N TYR A 98 -1.74 -10.67 35.15
CA TYR A 98 -3.16 -10.84 35.43
C TYR A 98 -3.70 -12.07 34.73
N ILE A 99 -4.69 -12.71 35.33
CA ILE A 99 -5.48 -13.78 34.71
C ILE A 99 -6.82 -13.19 34.31
N HIS A 100 -7.27 -13.45 33.09
CA HIS A 100 -8.57 -12.97 32.62
C HIS A 100 -9.69 -13.35 33.58
N GLY A 101 -10.55 -12.38 33.90
CA GLY A 101 -11.70 -12.56 34.78
C GLY A 101 -11.43 -12.37 36.27
N LEU A 102 -10.16 -12.36 36.70
CA LEU A 102 -9.76 -12.13 38.09
C LEU A 102 -9.22 -10.72 38.29
N LYS A 103 -9.39 -10.14 39.49
CA LYS A 103 -8.84 -8.80 39.83
C LYS A 103 -9.18 -7.72 38.79
N LYS A 104 -10.46 -7.63 38.42
CA LYS A 104 -11.02 -6.50 37.64
C LYS A 104 -11.49 -5.44 38.63
N CYS A 105 -11.01 -4.21 38.54
CA CYS A 105 -11.43 -3.16 39.47
C CYS A 105 -11.32 -1.74 38.90
N GLY A 106 -11.79 -0.76 39.68
CA GLY A 106 -11.76 0.67 39.35
C GLY A 106 -10.88 1.52 40.28
N ASN A 107 -10.36 0.95 41.35
CA ASN A 107 -9.58 1.64 42.39
C ASN A 107 -8.24 0.93 42.56
N TYR A 108 -7.14 1.67 42.48
CA TYR A 108 -5.78 1.14 42.44
C TYR A 108 -4.87 1.94 43.37
N SER A 109 -4.03 1.26 44.13
CA SER A 109 -3.04 1.84 45.05
C SER A 109 -1.61 1.73 44.53
N GLY A 110 -1.35 0.82 43.60
CA GLY A 110 -0.10 0.66 42.87
C GLY A 110 -0.24 -0.25 41.65
N GLU A 111 0.85 -0.38 40.90
CA GLU A 111 0.96 -1.35 39.81
C GLU A 111 0.82 -2.79 40.33
N GLY A 112 0.15 -3.66 39.58
CA GLY A 112 -0.07 -5.07 39.94
C GLY A 112 -1.30 -5.35 40.81
N ASP A 113 -2.03 -4.31 41.20
CA ASP A 113 -3.24 -4.45 42.03
C ASP A 113 -4.36 -5.16 41.26
N CYS A 114 -4.73 -4.61 40.11
CA CYS A 114 -5.84 -5.07 39.30
C CYS A 114 -5.73 -4.46 37.89
N TYR A 115 -6.37 -5.10 36.91
CA TYR A 115 -6.44 -4.58 35.55
C TYR A 115 -7.82 -4.00 35.25
N ASN A 116 -7.88 -3.09 34.28
CA ASN A 116 -9.09 -2.47 33.80
C ASN A 116 -9.09 -2.38 32.26
N ARG A 117 -10.02 -1.60 31.71
CA ARG A 117 -10.13 -1.29 30.29
C ARG A 117 -9.42 0.04 30.03
N GLU A 118 -8.37 0.01 29.24
CA GLU A 118 -7.72 1.20 28.69
C GLU A 118 -8.39 1.60 27.38
N HIS A 119 -8.74 2.87 27.29
CA HIS A 119 -9.18 3.53 26.06
C HIS A 119 -7.97 4.21 25.44
N SER A 120 -7.28 3.57 24.49
CA SER A 120 -6.08 4.19 23.89
C SER A 120 -6.42 5.53 23.23
N TRP A 121 -7.64 5.67 22.70
CA TRP A 121 -8.27 6.97 22.46
C TRP A 121 -9.14 7.36 23.68
N PRO A 122 -8.72 8.31 24.54
CA PRO A 122 -9.36 8.57 25.83
C PRO A 122 -10.88 8.77 25.74
N ASP A 123 -11.66 8.20 26.66
CA ASP A 123 -13.13 8.37 26.67
C ASP A 123 -13.54 9.85 26.83
N SER A 124 -12.71 10.67 27.49
CA SER A 124 -12.88 12.13 27.57
C SER A 124 -12.81 12.83 26.21
N TRP A 125 -12.11 12.25 25.23
CA TRP A 125 -12.06 12.75 23.86
C TRP A 125 -13.21 12.19 23.01
N LEU A 126 -13.77 11.03 23.38
CA LEU A 126 -14.91 10.42 22.71
C LEU A 126 -16.26 11.02 23.16
N GLY A 127 -16.30 11.70 24.31
CA GLY A 127 -17.56 12.15 24.91
C GLY A 127 -18.47 10.97 25.31
N SER A 128 -17.87 9.83 25.65
CA SER A 128 -18.60 8.57 25.91
C SER A 128 -19.49 8.08 24.76
N THR A 129 -19.12 8.41 23.52
CA THR A 129 -19.91 8.10 22.31
C THR A 129 -19.78 6.64 21.89
N ASN A 130 -20.92 5.97 21.69
CA ASN A 130 -20.97 4.65 21.01
C ASN A 130 -21.10 4.83 19.48
N PRO A 131 -20.55 3.92 18.67
CA PRO A 131 -19.90 2.67 19.07
C PRO A 131 -18.41 2.80 19.44
N ALA A 132 -17.82 3.99 19.29
CA ALA A 132 -16.39 4.23 19.56
C ALA A 132 -15.94 3.81 20.96
N ARG A 133 -16.76 4.04 21.98
CA ARG A 133 -16.43 3.75 23.37
C ARG A 133 -16.10 2.28 23.67
N SER A 134 -16.58 1.34 22.87
CA SER A 134 -16.35 -0.10 23.06
C SER A 134 -15.74 -0.79 21.84
N ASP A 135 -15.11 -0.04 20.94
CA ASP A 135 -14.40 -0.59 19.80
C ASP A 135 -13.06 -1.24 20.22
N LEU A 136 -12.97 -2.56 20.10
CA LEU A 136 -11.83 -3.38 20.49
C LEU A 136 -10.51 -2.95 19.85
N PHE A 137 -10.52 -2.29 18.70
CA PHE A 137 -9.26 -1.85 18.07
C PHE A 137 -8.52 -0.77 18.85
N HIS A 138 -9.15 -0.12 19.84
CA HIS A 138 -8.49 0.82 20.74
C HIS A 138 -8.72 0.51 22.23
N MET A 139 -9.56 -0.48 22.54
CA MET A 139 -9.73 -0.99 23.90
C MET A 139 -8.70 -2.06 24.24
N TYR A 140 -7.95 -1.87 25.32
CA TYR A 140 -6.94 -2.82 25.80
C TYR A 140 -7.20 -3.21 27.26
N PRO A 141 -6.98 -4.48 27.67
CA PRO A 141 -6.95 -4.84 29.08
C PRO A 141 -5.57 -4.51 29.65
N THR A 142 -5.48 -3.55 30.56
CA THR A 142 -4.19 -3.09 31.09
C THR A 142 -4.19 -2.91 32.59
N ASP A 143 -3.00 -2.84 33.20
CA ASP A 143 -2.84 -2.41 34.58
C ASP A 143 -3.62 -1.10 34.85
N GLY A 144 -4.47 -1.13 35.88
CA GLY A 144 -5.38 -0.03 36.17
C GLY A 144 -4.66 1.20 36.75
N TYR A 145 -3.54 1.00 37.46
CA TYR A 145 -2.75 2.08 38.01
C TYR A 145 -1.94 2.78 36.92
N VAL A 146 -1.30 2.04 36.00
CA VAL A 146 -0.61 2.65 34.85
C VAL A 146 -1.60 3.36 33.94
N ASN A 147 -2.78 2.78 33.68
CA ASN A 147 -3.87 3.45 32.97
C ASN A 147 -4.27 4.78 33.68
N ASN A 148 -4.44 4.76 35.01
CA ASN A 148 -4.70 5.99 35.77
C ASN A 148 -3.59 7.04 35.62
N ARG A 149 -2.32 6.62 35.61
CA ARG A 149 -1.17 7.52 35.37
C ARG A 149 -1.15 8.08 33.95
N ARG A 150 -1.56 7.28 32.96
CA ARG A 150 -1.72 7.70 31.56
C ARG A 150 -2.80 8.79 31.43
N SER A 151 -3.87 8.73 32.21
CA SER A 151 -4.94 9.74 32.23
C SER A 151 -5.56 9.94 30.83
N ASN A 152 -5.75 11.17 30.38
CA ASN A 152 -6.11 11.52 29.01
C ASN A 152 -4.96 12.17 28.25
N TYR A 153 -3.71 11.95 28.67
CA TYR A 153 -2.55 12.50 27.98
C TYR A 153 -2.42 11.87 26.58
N PRO A 154 -2.08 12.68 25.56
CA PRO A 154 -1.67 12.12 24.28
C PRO A 154 -0.51 11.15 24.46
N PHE A 155 -0.44 10.17 23.56
CA PHE A 155 0.82 9.44 23.42
C PHE A 155 1.91 10.39 22.89
N GLY A 156 3.15 10.21 23.33
CA GLY A 156 4.25 11.09 22.96
C GLY A 156 5.59 10.53 23.38
N THR A 157 6.67 11.15 22.91
CA THR A 157 8.03 10.86 23.38
C THR A 157 8.34 11.78 24.56
N VAL A 158 8.78 11.23 25.69
CA VAL A 158 9.07 12.00 26.91
C VAL A 158 10.52 12.49 26.89
N ALA A 159 10.73 13.80 27.04
CA ALA A 159 12.04 14.40 27.29
C ALA A 159 12.49 14.17 28.73
N THR A 160 11.66 14.63 29.68
CA THR A 160 11.91 14.54 31.12
C THR A 160 10.76 13.82 31.78
N ALA A 161 11.03 12.61 32.30
CA ALA A 161 10.02 11.81 32.99
C ALA A 161 9.72 12.39 34.37
N THR A 162 8.44 12.60 34.66
CA THR A 162 7.92 12.88 36.01
C THR A 162 7.47 11.60 36.71
N TRP A 163 7.23 10.53 35.96
CA TRP A 163 6.93 9.19 36.45
C TRP A 163 7.36 8.13 35.43
N THR A 164 7.70 6.94 35.92
CA THR A 164 8.07 5.78 35.09
C THR A 164 7.45 4.52 35.70
N SER A 165 6.81 3.71 34.87
CA SER A 165 6.19 2.44 35.26
C SER A 165 7.23 1.35 35.48
N SER A 166 6.81 0.22 36.06
CA SER A 166 7.66 -0.95 36.17
C SER A 166 8.09 -1.50 34.80
N ASN A 167 7.30 -1.37 33.72
CA ASN A 167 7.74 -1.82 32.40
C ASN A 167 8.61 -0.81 31.65
N GLY A 168 8.70 0.44 32.12
CA GLY A 168 9.49 1.50 31.52
C GLY A 168 8.69 2.52 30.71
N SER A 169 7.36 2.41 30.69
CA SER A 169 6.48 3.47 30.18
C SER A 169 6.60 4.73 31.05
N LYS A 170 6.42 5.92 30.49
CA LYS A 170 6.72 7.19 31.16
C LYS A 170 5.56 8.17 31.05
N VAL A 171 5.46 9.05 32.04
CA VAL A 171 4.72 10.31 31.94
C VAL A 171 5.74 11.44 32.06
N GLY A 172 5.61 12.48 31.25
CA GLY A 172 6.53 13.62 31.29
C GLY A 172 6.29 14.63 30.18
N SER A 173 7.17 15.63 30.09
CA SER A 173 7.10 16.65 29.04
C SER A 173 7.41 16.06 27.66
N CYS A 174 6.63 16.45 26.65
CA CYS A 174 6.81 16.00 25.28
C CYS A 174 8.11 16.56 24.68
N SER A 175 8.87 15.70 24.00
CA SER A 175 10.06 16.06 23.22
C SER A 175 9.80 16.15 21.72
N PHE A 176 8.63 15.73 21.25
CA PHE A 176 8.32 15.66 19.81
C PHE A 176 7.90 17.04 19.27
N PRO A 177 8.45 17.49 18.13
CA PRO A 177 8.12 18.81 17.57
C PRO A 177 6.62 19.01 17.35
N GLY A 178 6.12 20.20 17.72
CA GLY A 178 4.70 20.58 17.58
C GLY A 178 3.84 20.37 18.83
N TYR A 179 4.39 19.76 19.90
CA TYR A 179 3.71 19.67 21.20
C TYR A 179 4.72 19.63 22.35
N THR A 180 4.49 20.41 23.42
CA THR A 180 5.45 20.59 24.53
C THR A 180 4.90 20.26 25.91
N SER A 181 3.60 19.96 26.01
CA SER A 181 2.96 19.64 27.29
C SER A 181 3.12 18.16 27.66
N THR A 182 2.45 17.73 28.73
CA THR A 182 2.56 16.36 29.25
C THR A 182 2.04 15.32 28.26
N VAL A 183 2.79 14.24 28.09
CA VAL A 183 2.45 13.06 27.28
C VAL A 183 2.69 11.78 28.08
N PHE A 184 2.10 10.68 27.62
CA PHE A 184 2.45 9.33 28.03
C PHE A 184 3.27 8.65 26.94
N GLU A 185 4.44 8.10 27.29
CA GLU A 185 5.28 7.32 26.39
C GLU A 185 5.19 5.83 26.75
N PRO A 186 4.57 4.98 25.92
CA PRO A 186 4.68 3.54 26.08
C PRO A 186 6.11 3.08 25.73
N ILE A 187 6.49 1.88 26.17
CA ILE A 187 7.75 1.27 25.73
C ILE A 187 7.81 1.07 24.21
N ASP A 188 9.02 1.03 23.65
CA ASP A 188 9.23 1.04 22.20
C ASP A 188 8.50 -0.08 21.45
N ALA A 189 8.37 -1.26 22.06
CA ALA A 189 7.74 -2.43 21.47
C ALA A 189 6.20 -2.38 21.36
N TYR A 190 5.56 -1.31 21.83
CA TYR A 190 4.12 -1.09 21.68
C TYR A 190 3.79 0.27 21.04
N LYS A 191 4.80 1.02 20.61
CA LYS A 191 4.60 2.32 19.97
C LYS A 191 3.88 2.16 18.64
N GLY A 192 4.22 1.13 17.86
CA GLY A 192 3.60 0.77 16.60
C GLY A 192 2.16 0.31 16.77
N ASP A 193 1.90 -0.60 17.72
CA ASP A 193 0.56 -1.08 18.07
C ASP A 193 -0.39 0.08 18.35
N LEU A 194 0.01 0.96 19.28
CA LEU A 194 -0.79 2.11 19.68
C LEU A 194 -0.91 3.12 18.54
N ALA A 195 0.13 3.32 17.73
CA ALA A 195 0.06 4.17 16.54
C ALA A 195 -1.01 3.69 15.56
N ARG A 196 -1.05 2.39 15.25
CA ARG A 196 -2.05 1.80 14.36
C ARG A 196 -3.44 1.80 14.95
N SER A 197 -3.61 1.67 16.27
CA SER A 197 -4.91 1.89 16.94
C SER A 197 -5.40 3.33 16.82
N MET A 198 -4.53 4.32 17.04
CA MET A 198 -4.92 5.74 16.94
C MET A 198 -5.23 6.14 15.50
N MET A 199 -4.45 5.67 14.52
CA MET A 199 -4.71 5.84 13.09
C MET A 199 -6.04 5.17 12.69
N TYR A 200 -6.31 3.96 13.16
CA TYR A 200 -7.59 3.29 12.97
C TYR A 200 -8.75 4.13 13.49
N MET A 201 -8.69 4.62 14.73
CA MET A 201 -9.78 5.44 15.30
C MET A 201 -10.04 6.70 14.48
N SER A 202 -8.97 7.32 13.96
CA SER A 202 -9.07 8.50 13.09
C SER A 202 -9.78 8.22 11.77
N VAL A 203 -9.58 7.04 11.18
CA VAL A 203 -10.19 6.64 9.91
C VAL A 203 -11.56 6.03 10.11
N ARG A 204 -11.70 5.09 11.06
CA ARG A 204 -12.97 4.45 11.36
C ARG A 204 -14.02 5.50 11.66
N TYR A 205 -13.77 6.45 12.56
CA TYR A 205 -14.78 7.45 12.93
C TYR A 205 -14.71 8.73 12.09
N TYR A 206 -14.00 8.72 10.96
CA TYR A 206 -14.04 9.84 10.02
C TYR A 206 -15.49 10.10 9.58
N LEU A 207 -15.98 11.34 9.63
CA LEU A 207 -17.38 11.72 9.35
C LEU A 207 -18.44 11.15 10.33
N GLU A 208 -18.05 10.36 11.34
CA GLU A 208 -18.91 9.78 12.38
C GLU A 208 -18.48 10.24 13.80
N ASP A 209 -18.01 11.49 13.93
CA ASP A 209 -17.34 12.00 15.14
C ASP A 209 -18.08 13.14 15.85
N ASN A 210 -19.40 13.25 15.64
CA ASN A 210 -20.20 14.34 16.20
C ASN A 210 -20.10 14.46 17.73
N GLY A 211 -19.97 13.33 18.44
CA GLY A 211 -19.80 13.31 19.90
C GLY A 211 -18.35 13.47 20.37
N PHE A 212 -17.37 13.52 19.47
CA PHE A 212 -15.96 13.62 19.84
C PHE A 212 -15.61 15.08 20.16
N SER A 213 -14.71 15.24 21.13
CA SER A 213 -14.14 16.53 21.52
C SER A 213 -12.80 16.78 20.82
N THR A 214 -12.47 18.05 20.62
CA THR A 214 -11.09 18.45 20.28
C THR A 214 -10.18 18.21 21.49
N SER A 215 -8.95 17.78 21.22
CA SER A 215 -7.94 17.45 22.22
C SER A 215 -6.59 18.08 21.84
N PRO A 216 -5.56 17.98 22.69
CA PRO A 216 -4.21 18.43 22.33
C PRO A 216 -3.58 17.68 21.14
N ALA A 217 -4.13 16.52 20.75
CA ALA A 217 -3.59 15.65 19.71
C ALA A 217 -4.51 15.50 18.50
N THR A 218 -5.80 15.84 18.64
CA THR A 218 -6.83 15.60 17.63
C THR A 218 -7.84 16.73 17.56
N ASN A 219 -8.35 17.02 16.36
CA ASN A 219 -9.59 17.77 16.19
C ASN A 219 -10.72 16.80 15.85
N LYS A 220 -11.49 16.39 16.87
CA LYS A 220 -12.41 15.26 16.80
C LYS A 220 -11.68 14.01 16.28
N SER A 221 -12.18 13.32 15.25
CA SER A 221 -11.50 12.16 14.64
C SER A 221 -10.22 12.52 13.87
N ASN A 222 -9.98 13.79 13.54
CA ASN A 222 -8.81 14.18 12.76
C ASN A 222 -7.57 14.29 13.64
N LEU A 223 -6.49 13.61 13.27
CA LEU A 223 -5.20 13.79 13.93
C LEU A 223 -4.64 15.18 13.64
N LEU A 224 -4.09 15.87 14.64
CA LEU A 224 -3.34 17.10 14.41
C LEU A 224 -1.99 16.76 13.73
N PRO A 225 -1.39 17.69 12.95
CA PRO A 225 -0.20 17.39 12.15
C PRO A 225 0.97 16.82 12.95
N TRP A 226 1.28 17.39 14.13
CA TRP A 226 2.35 16.90 14.99
C TRP A 226 2.12 15.44 15.42
N TYR A 227 0.86 15.08 15.71
CA TYR A 227 0.49 13.79 16.22
C TYR A 227 0.46 12.74 15.11
N ALA A 228 -0.06 13.09 13.93
CA ALA A 228 0.03 12.24 12.74
C ALA A 228 1.49 11.89 12.41
N ASN A 229 2.40 12.88 12.48
CA ASN A 229 3.84 12.67 12.26
C ASN A 229 4.47 11.76 13.32
N LEU A 230 4.11 11.95 14.59
CA LEU A 230 4.56 11.06 15.68
C LEU A 230 4.10 9.62 15.43
N LEU A 231 2.80 9.41 15.23
CA LEU A 231 2.23 8.07 15.07
C LEU A 231 2.80 7.37 13.83
N TYR A 232 2.97 8.08 12.72
CA TYR A 232 3.66 7.54 11.55
C TYR A 232 5.11 7.15 11.88
N SER A 233 5.85 8.01 12.58
CA SER A 233 7.24 7.72 12.96
C SER A 233 7.38 6.48 13.86
N TRP A 234 6.38 6.24 14.71
CA TRP A 234 6.30 5.04 15.55
C TRP A 234 5.93 3.82 14.72
N HIS A 235 4.93 3.94 13.86
CA HIS A 235 4.47 2.88 12.95
C HIS A 235 5.60 2.31 12.06
N ILE A 236 6.50 3.17 11.55
CA ILE A 236 7.62 2.70 10.71
C ILE A 236 8.79 2.10 11.51
N LYS A 237 8.94 2.49 12.79
CA LYS A 237 10.02 1.99 13.66
C LYS A 237 9.64 0.68 14.34
N ASP A 238 8.38 0.56 14.71
CA ASP A 238 7.78 -0.61 15.32
C ASP A 238 6.73 -1.19 14.36
N THR A 239 7.23 -2.01 13.43
CA THR A 239 6.44 -2.60 12.33
C THR A 239 5.40 -3.59 12.86
N VAL A 240 4.39 -3.91 12.05
CA VAL A 240 3.32 -4.85 12.44
C VAL A 240 3.88 -6.16 12.97
N SER A 241 3.44 -6.53 14.17
CA SER A 241 3.85 -7.75 14.86
C SER A 241 2.84 -8.90 14.68
N THR A 242 3.29 -10.14 14.92
CA THR A 242 2.38 -11.30 14.97
C THR A 242 1.28 -11.15 16.03
N LYS A 243 1.57 -10.47 17.14
CA LYS A 243 0.58 -10.16 18.18
C LYS A 243 -0.57 -9.35 17.59
N GLU A 244 -0.26 -8.30 16.83
CA GLU A 244 -1.27 -7.44 16.20
C GLU A 244 -2.06 -8.14 15.11
N ILE A 245 -1.41 -8.95 14.27
CA ILE A 245 -2.09 -9.74 13.24
C ILE A 245 -3.10 -10.69 13.90
N ASN A 246 -2.70 -11.40 14.96
CA ASN A 246 -3.58 -12.29 15.70
C ASN A 246 -4.73 -11.53 16.37
N ARG A 247 -4.44 -10.38 16.97
CA ARG A 247 -5.44 -9.50 17.56
C ARG A 247 -6.44 -8.97 16.53
N ASN A 248 -5.98 -8.55 15.36
CA ASN A 248 -6.83 -8.08 14.26
C ASN A 248 -7.77 -9.20 13.76
N ASN A 249 -7.24 -10.41 13.60
CA ASN A 249 -8.02 -11.61 13.26
C ASN A 249 -9.08 -11.94 14.34
N ALA A 250 -8.68 -11.91 15.61
CA ALA A 250 -9.59 -12.19 16.72
C ALA A 250 -10.71 -11.14 16.84
N ILE A 251 -10.38 -9.84 16.71
CA ILE A 251 -11.37 -8.76 16.75
C ILE A 251 -12.37 -8.88 15.60
N PHE A 252 -11.92 -9.25 14.40
CA PHE A 252 -12.82 -9.46 13.25
C PHE A 252 -13.93 -10.48 13.54
N VAL A 253 -13.67 -11.49 14.37
CA VAL A 253 -14.69 -12.47 14.79
C VAL A 253 -15.85 -11.78 15.52
N TYR A 254 -15.56 -10.75 16.33
CA TYR A 254 -16.58 -10.04 17.10
C TYR A 254 -17.17 -8.84 16.35
N GLN A 255 -16.33 -8.00 15.74
CA GLN A 255 -16.77 -6.72 15.18
C GLN A 255 -17.06 -6.76 13.68
N LYS A 256 -16.60 -7.81 12.96
CA LYS A 256 -16.75 -7.93 11.50
C LYS A 256 -16.11 -6.79 10.70
N ASN A 257 -15.17 -6.08 11.31
CA ASN A 257 -14.30 -5.12 10.64
C ASN A 257 -12.84 -5.35 11.03
N ARG A 258 -11.94 -4.73 10.26
CA ARG A 258 -10.48 -4.92 10.33
C ARG A 258 -9.78 -3.59 10.60
N ASN A 259 -8.60 -3.61 11.22
CA ASN A 259 -7.72 -2.45 11.24
C ASN A 259 -6.87 -2.41 9.95
N PRO A 260 -7.13 -1.46 9.03
CA PRO A 260 -6.44 -1.41 7.74
C PRO A 260 -4.94 -1.13 7.88
N PHE A 261 -4.49 -0.51 8.96
CA PHE A 261 -3.06 -0.21 9.15
C PHE A 261 -2.27 -1.40 9.69
N ILE A 262 -2.94 -2.48 10.10
CA ILE A 262 -2.33 -3.77 10.42
C ILE A 262 -2.26 -4.64 9.16
N ASP A 263 -3.33 -4.66 8.36
CA ASP A 263 -3.39 -5.46 7.13
C ASP A 263 -2.61 -4.86 5.97
N HIS A 264 -2.63 -3.53 5.85
CA HIS A 264 -1.96 -2.71 4.84
C HIS A 264 -1.23 -1.52 5.49
N PRO A 265 -0.07 -1.76 6.16
CA PRO A 265 0.75 -0.71 6.78
C PRO A 265 1.05 0.49 5.87
N GLU A 266 1.22 0.24 4.57
CA GLU A 266 1.47 1.24 3.54
C GLU A 266 0.40 2.36 3.49
N PHE A 267 -0.86 2.05 3.83
CA PHE A 267 -1.94 3.04 3.85
C PHE A 267 -1.67 4.20 4.82
N ALA A 268 -0.89 3.99 5.87
CA ALA A 268 -0.52 5.06 6.79
C ALA A 268 0.29 6.16 6.07
N ALA A 269 1.23 5.76 5.21
CA ALA A 269 2.00 6.69 4.40
C ALA A 269 1.11 7.39 3.36
N GLU A 270 0.19 6.65 2.75
CA GLU A 270 -0.71 7.18 1.72
C GLU A 270 -1.71 8.21 2.24
N ILE A 271 -2.05 8.18 3.54
CA ILE A 271 -2.93 9.17 4.18
C ILE A 271 -2.15 10.35 4.78
N TRP A 272 -1.07 10.10 5.52
CA TRP A 272 -0.45 11.12 6.40
C TRP A 272 0.95 11.57 6.02
N GLN A 273 1.63 10.96 5.04
CA GLN A 273 2.91 11.48 4.57
C GLN A 273 2.74 12.59 3.52
N THR A 274 3.48 13.67 3.72
CA THR A 274 3.54 14.85 2.83
C THR A 274 4.84 14.92 2.03
N GLU A 275 5.79 14.00 2.29
CA GLU A 275 7.05 13.94 1.56
C GLU A 275 6.83 13.29 0.18
N MET A 276 7.20 14.04 -0.86
CA MET A 276 7.23 13.56 -2.23
C MET A 276 8.57 12.86 -2.50
N LYS A 277 8.55 11.79 -3.30
CA LYS A 277 9.76 11.09 -3.77
C LYS A 277 9.80 11.09 -5.29
N PRO A 278 9.87 12.27 -5.92
CA PRO A 278 9.76 12.39 -7.37
C PRO A 278 10.82 11.56 -8.08
N GLN A 279 10.38 10.76 -9.05
CA GLN A 279 11.23 10.02 -9.97
C GLN A 279 10.97 10.51 -11.39
N VAL A 280 12.03 10.62 -12.19
CA VAL A 280 11.88 10.88 -13.63
C VAL A 280 11.56 9.56 -14.31
N VAL A 281 10.37 9.48 -14.90
CA VAL A 281 9.87 8.28 -15.59
C VAL A 281 10.37 8.25 -17.03
N LYS A 282 10.29 9.39 -17.74
CA LYS A 282 10.70 9.50 -19.13
C LYS A 282 11.13 10.94 -19.44
N VAL A 283 12.23 11.10 -20.18
CA VAL A 283 12.60 12.38 -20.80
C VAL A 283 12.23 12.28 -22.27
N LEU A 284 11.62 13.34 -22.82
CA LEU A 284 11.12 13.43 -24.19
C LEU A 284 11.77 14.63 -24.91
N PRO A 285 13.05 14.51 -25.34
CA PRO A 285 13.82 15.62 -25.91
C PRO A 285 13.13 16.26 -27.14
N GLU A 286 12.56 15.43 -28.02
CA GLU A 286 11.83 15.83 -29.23
C GLU A 286 10.63 16.74 -28.96
N THR A 287 10.08 16.72 -27.75
CA THR A 287 8.95 17.58 -27.35
C THR A 287 9.30 18.51 -26.19
N ASN A 288 10.59 18.62 -25.83
CA ASN A 288 11.07 19.37 -24.66
C ASN A 288 10.28 19.04 -23.38
N ALA A 289 9.94 17.78 -23.17
CA ALA A 289 9.08 17.38 -22.06
C ALA A 289 9.75 16.34 -21.15
N VAL A 290 9.29 16.26 -19.91
CA VAL A 290 9.67 15.22 -18.95
C VAL A 290 8.42 14.70 -18.26
N VAL A 291 8.35 13.38 -18.09
CA VAL A 291 7.34 12.72 -17.27
C VAL A 291 7.97 12.40 -15.93
N ILE A 292 7.36 12.90 -14.86
CA ILE A 292 7.75 12.61 -13.48
C ILE A 292 6.64 11.85 -12.75
N ASP A 293 7.01 11.00 -11.82
CA ASP A 293 6.13 10.30 -10.89
C ASP A 293 6.47 10.78 -9.48
N LEU A 294 5.54 11.44 -8.81
CA LEU A 294 5.77 11.97 -7.47
C LEU A 294 5.78 10.89 -6.38
N SER A 295 5.47 9.64 -6.76
CA SER A 295 5.16 8.50 -5.89
C SER A 295 4.06 8.81 -4.88
N ARG A 296 3.22 9.80 -5.22
CA ARG A 296 2.18 10.39 -4.38
C ARG A 296 1.08 10.99 -5.24
N TYR A 297 -0.16 10.91 -4.77
CA TYR A 297 -1.26 11.63 -5.40
C TYR A 297 -1.32 13.06 -4.90
N ILE A 298 -1.54 13.95 -5.85
CA ILE A 298 -1.52 15.39 -5.67
C ILE A 298 -2.89 15.97 -5.96
N ASP A 299 -3.23 17.04 -5.26
CA ASP A 299 -4.43 17.81 -5.55
C ASP A 299 -4.33 18.37 -6.98
N SER A 300 -5.25 17.95 -7.84
CA SER A 300 -5.26 18.31 -9.26
C SER A 300 -5.35 19.81 -9.50
N THR A 301 -5.87 20.59 -8.53
CA THR A 301 -5.99 22.04 -8.65
C THR A 301 -4.64 22.77 -8.58
N VAL A 302 -3.68 22.21 -7.82
CA VAL A 302 -2.31 22.75 -7.73
C VAL A 302 -1.33 21.98 -8.61
N ALA A 303 -1.63 20.73 -8.93
CA ALA A 303 -0.83 19.87 -9.80
C ALA A 303 -0.59 20.47 -11.19
N VAL A 304 -1.57 21.21 -11.71
CA VAL A 304 -1.56 21.76 -13.07
C VAL A 304 -0.95 23.17 -13.16
N ASP A 305 -0.59 23.78 -12.03
CA ASP A 305 -0.01 25.13 -12.01
C ASP A 305 1.51 25.06 -12.29
N PRO A 306 1.99 25.62 -13.43
CA PRO A 306 3.40 25.59 -13.76
C PRO A 306 4.32 26.27 -12.73
N VAL A 307 3.81 27.19 -11.90
CA VAL A 307 4.63 27.90 -10.90
C VAL A 307 5.22 26.96 -9.85
N ASN A 308 4.58 25.81 -9.63
CA ASN A 308 5.01 24.79 -8.67
C ASN A 308 6.23 23.99 -9.15
N PHE A 309 6.69 24.24 -10.37
CA PHE A 309 7.81 23.55 -11.00
C PHE A 309 8.80 24.57 -11.54
N VAL A 310 10.06 24.48 -11.15
CA VAL A 310 11.11 25.38 -11.63
C VAL A 310 12.31 24.56 -12.08
N CYS A 311 12.58 24.58 -13.39
CA CYS A 311 13.71 23.90 -14.00
C CYS A 311 14.94 24.81 -14.04
N SER A 312 16.10 24.22 -13.74
CA SER A 312 17.39 24.92 -13.68
C SER A 312 17.89 25.36 -15.07
N ASN A 313 19.11 25.92 -15.11
CA ASN A 313 19.80 26.35 -16.35
C ASN A 313 19.02 27.42 -17.14
N GLY A 314 18.28 28.28 -16.44
CA GLY A 314 17.53 29.38 -17.04
C GLY A 314 16.25 28.96 -17.78
N VAL A 315 15.85 27.68 -17.70
CA VAL A 315 14.60 27.18 -18.32
C VAL A 315 13.37 27.74 -17.59
N GLY A 316 13.39 27.75 -16.25
CA GLY A 316 12.28 28.26 -15.45
C GLY A 316 11.09 27.31 -15.41
N SER A 317 9.88 27.85 -15.27
CA SER A 317 8.66 27.05 -15.18
C SER A 317 8.28 26.40 -16.52
N PRO A 318 7.63 25.22 -16.48
CA PRO A 318 7.12 24.60 -17.69
C PRO A 318 6.09 25.49 -18.40
N VAL A 319 6.00 25.35 -19.72
CA VAL A 319 4.95 26.00 -20.53
C VAL A 319 3.65 25.21 -20.50
N SER A 320 3.69 23.94 -20.10
CA SER A 320 2.51 23.09 -19.93
C SER A 320 2.72 22.04 -18.84
N VAL A 321 1.64 21.71 -18.14
CA VAL A 321 1.60 20.60 -17.18
C VAL A 321 0.38 19.74 -17.50
N GLU A 322 0.62 18.49 -17.85
CA GLU A 322 -0.42 17.47 -18.05
C GLU A 322 -0.42 16.51 -16.86
N TRP A 323 -1.57 16.35 -16.23
CA TRP A 323 -1.75 15.50 -15.05
C TRP A 323 -2.47 14.20 -15.39
N GLY A 324 -2.12 13.12 -14.69
CA GLY A 324 -2.79 11.83 -14.88
C GLY A 324 -2.25 11.01 -16.04
N VAL A 325 -0.96 11.17 -16.37
CA VAL A 325 -0.32 10.52 -17.52
C VAL A 325 -0.51 9.00 -17.45
N GLY A 326 -1.13 8.40 -18.47
CA GLY A 326 -1.40 6.96 -18.51
C GLY A 326 -2.46 6.51 -17.50
N ASN A 327 -3.41 7.38 -17.14
CA ASN A 327 -4.41 7.18 -16.08
C ASN A 327 -3.78 7.03 -14.67
N ASP A 328 -2.59 7.59 -14.47
CA ASP A 328 -1.90 7.60 -13.19
C ASP A 328 -1.75 9.02 -12.67
N VAL A 329 -2.54 9.36 -11.66
CA VAL A 329 -2.62 10.71 -11.09
C VAL A 329 -1.45 11.08 -10.17
N SER A 330 -0.50 10.17 -9.96
CA SER A 330 0.81 10.48 -9.41
C SER A 330 1.79 11.04 -10.45
N LYS A 331 1.48 10.86 -11.74
CA LYS A 331 2.33 11.23 -12.86
C LYS A 331 1.94 12.56 -13.50
N LEU A 332 2.96 13.33 -13.82
CA LEU A 332 2.86 14.61 -14.51
C LEU A 332 3.77 14.60 -15.74
N ARG A 333 3.28 15.12 -16.86
CA ARG A 333 4.11 15.48 -18.02
C ARG A 333 4.28 17.00 -18.03
N LEU A 334 5.52 17.44 -17.84
CA LEU A 334 5.92 18.84 -17.84
C LEU A 334 6.56 19.17 -19.20
N GLY A 335 5.95 20.07 -19.96
CA GLY A 335 6.50 20.58 -21.21
C GLY A 335 7.23 21.90 -20.98
N PHE A 336 8.43 22.05 -21.54
CA PHE A 336 9.24 23.26 -21.45
C PHE A 336 9.41 23.91 -22.82
N SER A 337 9.77 25.20 -22.83
CA SER A 337 10.05 25.93 -24.07
C SER A 337 11.26 25.37 -24.82
N LEU A 338 12.30 25.00 -24.09
CA LEU A 338 13.51 24.37 -24.62
C LEU A 338 14.23 23.58 -23.52
N LEU A 339 14.59 22.34 -23.81
CA LEU A 339 15.56 21.57 -23.06
C LEU A 339 16.73 21.24 -24.00
N ALA A 340 17.88 21.86 -23.77
CA ALA A 340 19.09 21.61 -24.55
C ALA A 340 19.50 20.14 -24.37
N GLY A 341 19.85 19.46 -25.46
CA GLY A 341 20.34 18.08 -25.43
C GLY A 341 21.65 17.94 -24.65
N GLY A 342 21.88 16.76 -24.06
CA GLY A 342 23.10 16.44 -23.31
C GLY A 342 23.25 17.22 -22.00
N THR A 343 22.19 17.88 -21.53
CA THR A 343 22.24 18.81 -20.41
C THR A 343 21.61 18.19 -19.17
N GLN A 344 22.30 18.30 -18.04
CA GLN A 344 21.74 17.93 -16.74
C GLN A 344 20.90 19.06 -16.18
N TYR A 345 19.65 18.74 -15.86
CA TYR A 345 18.68 19.63 -15.25
C TYR A 345 18.35 19.21 -13.83
N SER A 346 18.01 20.20 -13.02
CA SER A 346 17.45 20.05 -11.69
C SER A 346 16.08 20.72 -11.69
N LEU A 347 15.05 19.99 -11.27
CA LEU A 347 13.68 20.44 -11.20
C LEU A 347 13.29 20.59 -9.73
N LEU A 348 13.13 21.84 -9.29
CA LEU A 348 12.52 22.15 -8.00
C LEU A 348 11.01 21.94 -8.12
N ILE A 349 10.45 21.22 -7.15
CA ILE A 349 9.02 20.96 -7.02
C ILE A 349 8.60 21.53 -5.67
N SER A 350 7.69 22.48 -5.68
CA SER A 350 7.24 23.19 -4.49
C SER A 350 5.77 23.56 -4.57
N GLY A 351 5.17 23.95 -3.46
CA GLY A 351 3.78 24.45 -3.46
C GLY A 351 2.70 23.40 -3.73
N LEU A 352 3.09 22.15 -4.03
CA LEU A 352 2.16 21.05 -4.23
C LEU A 352 1.46 20.68 -2.93
N LYS A 353 0.22 20.24 -3.06
CA LYS A 353 -0.59 19.74 -1.96
C LYS A 353 -0.95 18.30 -2.25
N SER A 354 -0.99 17.50 -1.19
CA SER A 354 -1.74 16.24 -1.21
C SER A 354 -3.19 16.52 -1.63
N ILE A 355 -3.90 15.48 -2.08
CA ILE A 355 -5.34 15.55 -2.36
C ILE A 355 -6.21 15.98 -1.16
N ASN A 356 -5.59 16.17 0.01
CA ASN A 356 -6.21 16.63 1.25
C ASN A 356 -6.00 18.11 1.54
N GLY A 357 -5.35 18.83 0.62
CA GLY A 357 -4.99 20.22 0.81
C GLY A 357 -3.80 20.43 1.76
N ILE A 358 -3.13 19.37 2.22
CA ILE A 358 -1.91 19.50 3.04
C ILE A 358 -0.73 19.79 2.12
N LEU A 359 -0.03 20.90 2.39
CA LEU A 359 1.20 21.29 1.69
C LEU A 359 2.26 20.19 1.82
N MET A 360 2.80 19.77 0.67
CA MET A 360 3.88 18.79 0.58
C MET A 360 5.24 19.48 0.76
N ASN A 361 6.22 18.71 1.20
CA ASN A 361 7.58 19.23 1.34
C ASN A 361 8.17 19.53 -0.03
N ASP A 362 8.73 20.72 -0.19
CA ASP A 362 9.51 21.06 -1.37
C ASP A 362 10.64 20.04 -1.56
N THR A 363 10.88 19.67 -2.82
CA THR A 363 11.85 18.64 -3.17
C THR A 363 12.46 18.94 -4.53
N THR A 364 13.46 18.17 -4.92
CA THR A 364 14.14 18.34 -6.20
C THR A 364 14.41 16.99 -6.83
N VAL A 365 14.22 16.92 -8.14
CA VAL A 365 14.60 15.75 -8.96
C VAL A 365 15.51 16.19 -10.09
N SER A 366 16.49 15.37 -10.45
CA SER A 366 17.39 15.66 -11.57
C SER A 366 17.13 14.72 -12.74
N PHE A 367 17.33 15.23 -13.95
CA PHE A 367 17.29 14.45 -15.18
C PHE A 367 18.33 14.96 -16.17
N VAL A 368 18.65 14.13 -17.16
CA VAL A 368 19.57 14.48 -18.24
C VAL A 368 18.82 14.29 -19.56
N THR A 369 18.88 15.28 -20.43
CA THR A 369 18.43 15.12 -21.81
C THR A 369 19.50 14.37 -22.59
N SER A 370 19.12 13.40 -23.41
CA SER A 370 20.07 12.84 -24.38
C SER A 370 20.53 13.93 -25.34
N GLY A 371 21.82 13.95 -25.66
CA GLY A 371 22.31 14.72 -26.80
C GLY A 371 21.71 14.12 -28.07
N THR A 372 21.47 14.93 -29.10
CA THR A 372 21.09 14.41 -30.42
C THR A 372 22.27 13.64 -31.03
N THR A 373 22.41 12.37 -30.65
CA THR A 373 23.29 11.39 -31.28
C THR A 373 22.53 10.09 -31.47
N GLY A 374 22.05 9.85 -32.70
CA GLY A 374 21.59 8.54 -33.18
C GLY A 374 20.28 8.05 -32.58
N VAL A 375 19.44 7.45 -33.44
CA VAL A 375 18.19 6.80 -33.06
C VAL A 375 18.48 5.72 -32.00
N GLN A 376 17.92 5.88 -30.81
CA GLN A 376 17.77 4.80 -29.84
C GLN A 376 16.35 4.28 -30.01
N GLU A 377 16.20 3.11 -30.62
CA GLU A 377 14.91 2.44 -30.73
C GLU A 377 14.38 2.13 -29.33
N ASP A 378 13.14 2.56 -29.06
CA ASP A 378 12.35 2.09 -27.94
C ASP A 378 12.30 0.55 -28.03
N GLU A 379 12.97 -0.16 -27.12
CA GLU A 379 12.73 -1.59 -26.91
C GLU A 379 11.26 -1.73 -26.45
N SER A 380 10.37 -1.95 -27.40
CA SER A 380 9.04 -2.49 -27.15
C SER A 380 9.21 -3.91 -26.63
N SER A 381 9.48 -4.04 -25.33
CA SER A 381 9.51 -5.31 -24.63
C SER A 381 8.08 -5.84 -24.47
N VAL A 382 7.52 -6.37 -25.56
CA VAL A 382 6.61 -7.51 -25.42
C VAL A 382 7.49 -8.61 -24.83
N ALA A 383 7.28 -8.95 -23.56
CA ALA A 383 8.17 -9.76 -22.74
C ALA A 383 8.83 -10.92 -23.54
N GLY A 384 10.10 -10.74 -23.90
CA GLY A 384 10.98 -11.76 -24.49
C GLY A 384 11.17 -11.76 -26.02
N TYR A 385 10.47 -10.91 -26.79
CA TYR A 385 10.80 -10.67 -28.20
C TYR A 385 11.90 -9.62 -28.33
N ARG A 386 12.88 -9.84 -29.21
CA ARG A 386 13.99 -8.90 -29.44
C ARG A 386 14.45 -8.95 -30.90
N LEU A 387 14.68 -7.80 -31.50
CA LEU A 387 15.38 -7.63 -32.78
C LEU A 387 16.67 -6.86 -32.47
N ASP A 388 17.82 -7.43 -32.81
CA ASP A 388 19.12 -6.81 -32.58
C ASP A 388 19.53 -6.01 -33.81
N GLN A 389 20.33 -4.95 -33.58
CA GLN A 389 20.88 -4.17 -34.68
C GLN A 389 21.73 -5.03 -35.61
N ASN A 390 21.53 -4.84 -36.91
CA ASN A 390 22.26 -5.58 -37.93
C ASN A 390 23.76 -5.28 -37.87
N PHE A 391 24.61 -6.28 -38.10
CA PHE A 391 26.06 -6.10 -38.11
C PHE A 391 26.70 -6.75 -39.34
N PRO A 392 27.55 -6.02 -40.10
CA PRO A 392 27.88 -4.59 -39.93
C PRO A 392 26.69 -3.65 -40.26
N ASN A 393 26.70 -2.43 -39.72
CA ASN A 393 25.85 -1.31 -40.15
C ASN A 393 26.63 0.02 -39.99
N PRO A 394 26.95 0.75 -41.08
CA PRO A 394 26.65 0.45 -42.49
C PRO A 394 27.28 -0.85 -42.99
N PHE A 395 26.66 -1.51 -43.98
CA PHE A 395 27.13 -2.76 -44.57
C PHE A 395 27.43 -2.62 -46.07
N ASN A 396 28.27 -3.52 -46.61
CA ASN A 396 28.59 -3.58 -48.04
C ASN A 396 29.08 -4.98 -48.47
N PRO A 397 28.36 -5.74 -49.32
CA PRO A 397 26.93 -5.64 -49.64
C PRO A 397 26.06 -6.45 -48.66
N SER A 398 26.65 -7.12 -47.66
CA SER A 398 25.91 -8.02 -46.76
C SER A 398 25.97 -7.65 -45.28
N THR A 399 24.89 -7.93 -44.56
CA THR A 399 24.77 -7.80 -43.09
C THR A 399 24.04 -8.99 -42.48
N VAL A 400 24.10 -9.14 -41.17
CA VAL A 400 23.36 -10.16 -40.40
C VAL A 400 22.47 -9.47 -39.38
N ILE A 401 21.19 -9.87 -39.34
CA ILE A 401 20.19 -9.41 -38.39
C ILE A 401 19.93 -10.53 -37.38
N ASN A 402 20.15 -10.28 -36.09
CA ASN A 402 19.87 -11.27 -35.04
C ASN A 402 18.52 -10.96 -34.38
N TYR A 403 17.77 -12.00 -34.00
CA TYR A 403 16.49 -11.84 -33.31
C TYR A 403 16.25 -12.97 -32.30
N ARG A 404 15.40 -12.71 -31.31
CA ARG A 404 14.99 -13.66 -30.27
C ARG A 404 13.48 -13.72 -30.16
N ILE A 405 12.95 -14.92 -30.00
CA ILE A 405 11.54 -15.18 -29.71
C ILE A 405 11.39 -16.01 -28.43
N PRO A 406 10.41 -15.71 -27.55
CA PRO A 406 10.27 -16.35 -26.24
C PRO A 406 9.40 -17.61 -26.24
N ALA A 407 8.70 -17.91 -27.32
CA ALA A 407 7.77 -19.03 -27.44
C ALA A 407 7.73 -19.54 -28.90
N ASN A 408 7.11 -20.69 -29.12
CA ASN A 408 6.82 -21.18 -30.47
C ASN A 408 5.82 -20.23 -31.17
N VAL A 409 6.27 -19.54 -32.22
CA VAL A 409 5.48 -18.55 -32.96
C VAL A 409 5.86 -18.52 -34.44
N HIS A 410 4.96 -18.01 -35.27
CA HIS A 410 5.25 -17.68 -36.66
C HIS A 410 6.06 -16.38 -36.72
N VAL A 411 7.22 -16.41 -37.38
CA VAL A 411 8.13 -15.27 -37.53
C VAL A 411 8.10 -14.79 -38.97
N SER A 412 7.85 -13.49 -39.17
CA SER A 412 8.02 -12.81 -40.45
C SER A 412 9.04 -11.67 -40.29
N LEU A 413 10.15 -11.74 -41.04
CA LEU A 413 11.20 -10.72 -41.07
C LEU A 413 11.37 -10.23 -42.50
N LYS A 414 11.01 -8.97 -42.74
CA LYS A 414 11.01 -8.31 -44.06
C LYS A 414 11.89 -7.08 -44.01
N VAL A 415 12.42 -6.67 -45.16
CA VAL A 415 13.20 -5.46 -45.35
C VAL A 415 12.43 -4.51 -46.26
N PHE A 416 12.36 -3.23 -45.89
CA PHE A 416 11.66 -2.18 -46.61
C PHE A 416 12.60 -1.06 -47.06
N ASP A 417 12.29 -0.42 -48.18
CA ASP A 417 12.93 0.84 -48.56
C ASP A 417 12.36 2.03 -47.78
N SER A 418 12.96 3.21 -47.95
CA SER A 418 12.53 4.45 -47.27
C SER A 418 11.15 4.96 -47.68
N THR A 419 10.54 4.39 -48.72
CA THR A 419 9.17 4.68 -49.15
C THR A 419 8.16 3.64 -48.65
N GLY A 420 8.62 2.62 -47.92
CA GLY A 420 7.79 1.56 -47.35
C GLY A 420 7.52 0.40 -48.31
N ASN A 421 8.23 0.29 -49.43
CA ASN A 421 8.11 -0.89 -50.30
C ASN A 421 8.94 -2.04 -49.73
N GLU A 422 8.37 -3.23 -49.68
CA GLU A 422 9.10 -4.45 -49.34
C GLU A 422 10.11 -4.78 -50.45
N VAL A 423 11.40 -4.90 -50.07
CA VAL A 423 12.50 -5.22 -50.99
C VAL A 423 13.06 -6.62 -50.78
N ALA A 424 12.82 -7.25 -49.63
CA ALA A 424 13.18 -8.63 -49.34
C ALA A 424 12.35 -9.21 -48.19
N GLU A 425 12.11 -10.53 -48.23
CA GLU A 425 11.61 -11.33 -47.11
C GLU A 425 12.70 -12.31 -46.68
N LEU A 426 13.17 -12.19 -45.44
CA LEU A 426 14.31 -12.94 -44.92
C LEU A 426 13.87 -14.19 -44.15
N VAL A 427 12.70 -14.13 -43.50
CA VAL A 427 12.11 -15.22 -42.71
C VAL A 427 10.59 -15.16 -42.87
N ASP A 428 9.95 -16.29 -43.12
CA ASP A 428 8.49 -16.47 -43.04
C ASP A 428 8.15 -17.92 -42.66
N GLU A 429 8.33 -18.26 -41.39
CA GLU A 429 8.11 -19.64 -40.89
C GLU A 429 7.84 -19.71 -39.38
N VAL A 430 7.32 -20.85 -38.92
CA VAL A 430 7.15 -21.14 -37.49
C VAL A 430 8.50 -21.54 -36.89
N LYS A 431 8.87 -20.88 -35.79
CA LYS A 431 10.11 -21.10 -35.04
C LYS A 431 9.82 -21.38 -33.57
N ASP A 432 10.58 -22.28 -32.96
CA ASP A 432 10.56 -22.50 -31.51
C ASP A 432 11.26 -21.37 -30.74
N ALA A 433 11.02 -21.28 -29.43
CA ALA A 433 11.70 -20.31 -28.56
C ALA A 433 13.23 -20.41 -28.72
N GLY A 434 13.89 -19.29 -29.01
CA GLY A 434 15.32 -19.29 -29.31
C GLY A 434 15.84 -17.97 -29.88
N SER A 435 17.16 -17.96 -30.14
CA SER A 435 17.86 -16.87 -30.83
C SER A 435 18.28 -17.34 -32.23
N TYR A 436 18.07 -16.48 -33.22
CA TYR A 436 18.24 -16.77 -34.64
C TYR A 436 18.95 -15.61 -35.35
N SER A 437 19.47 -15.89 -36.54
CA SER A 437 20.18 -14.93 -37.39
C SER A 437 19.71 -15.04 -38.83
N ALA A 438 19.42 -13.91 -39.47
CA ALA A 438 19.06 -13.82 -40.88
C ALA A 438 20.10 -12.98 -41.64
N GLY A 439 20.61 -13.49 -42.75
CA GLY A 439 21.53 -12.76 -43.62
C GLY A 439 20.76 -11.91 -44.63
N PHE A 440 21.21 -10.69 -44.85
CA PHE A 440 20.69 -9.80 -45.88
C PHE A 440 21.81 -9.38 -46.83
N ASN A 441 21.57 -9.49 -48.14
CA ASN A 441 22.50 -9.06 -49.19
C ASN A 441 21.83 -8.00 -50.08
N GLY A 442 22.36 -6.79 -50.06
CA GLY A 442 21.88 -5.63 -50.82
C GLY A 442 22.62 -5.38 -52.13
N GLU A 443 23.36 -6.35 -52.68
CA GLU A 443 24.16 -6.18 -53.92
C GLU A 443 23.32 -5.69 -55.14
N LEU A 444 22.03 -6.04 -55.17
CA LEU A 444 21.10 -5.63 -56.23
C LEU A 444 20.24 -4.41 -55.88
N LEU A 445 20.48 -3.80 -54.72
CA LEU A 445 19.73 -2.67 -54.21
C LEU A 445 20.52 -1.37 -54.37
N SER A 446 19.82 -0.26 -54.59
CA SER A 446 20.44 1.07 -54.61
C SER A 446 21.07 1.41 -53.26
N SER A 447 22.13 2.22 -53.25
CA SER A 447 22.67 2.74 -51.98
C SER A 447 21.59 3.58 -51.27
N GLY A 448 21.29 3.25 -50.02
CA GLY A 448 20.21 3.89 -49.27
C GLY A 448 20.05 3.36 -47.86
N VAL A 449 19.01 3.84 -47.17
CA VAL A 449 18.59 3.35 -45.85
C VAL A 449 17.44 2.37 -46.04
N TYR A 450 17.55 1.24 -45.36
CA TYR A 450 16.56 0.15 -45.35
C TYR A 450 16.10 -0.09 -43.92
N PHE A 451 14.83 -0.49 -43.76
CA PHE A 451 14.17 -0.70 -42.47
C PHE A 451 13.73 -2.14 -42.31
#